data_AF-A0A959Y0V1-F1
#
_entry.id   AF-A0A959Y0V1-F1
#
_cell.length_a   1.000
_cell.length_b   1.000
_cell.length_c   1.000
_cell.angle_alpha   90.00
_cell.angle_beta   90.00
_cell.angle_gamma   90.00
#
_symmetry.space_group_name_H-M   'P 1'
#
loop_
_entity.id
_entity.type
_entity.pdbx_description
1 polymer ?
#
loop_
_entity_poly.entity_id
_entity_poly.type
_entity_poly.pdbx_seq_one_letter_code
_entity_poly.pdbx_strand_id
1 'polypeptide(L)'
;VQRATAQPVQVVIASFDIGGLPTGNYLLSVEVRDREGMLQGRAEQFFQRNNPVAYDLADMRTVQVGNTFADAINDTDTLAEFIRSMRPIGDDLERKVIDDRLKDEDLDLMKRFFYSFWYNRNAVDPASAWDSYYREVVKVNKLYGTRIKKGYETDRGQVHLKYGPPNSIMDRPNEMDAYPYQIWHYYKAGQYNNRRFVFYLPDLVSNDYELIHSDMRGEVQNPRWNQIIHSRNVPMNNVDVSPVNSQSGIRADEFYEMPR
;
A
#
# COMPACT_ATOMS: atom_id res chain seq x y z
N VAL A 1 35.30 -5.89 -12.65
CA VAL A 1 35.67 -7.32 -12.85
C VAL A 1 37.06 -7.53 -12.29
N GLN A 2 37.20 -8.33 -11.23
CA GLN A 2 38.50 -8.65 -10.64
C GLN A 2 38.99 -9.97 -11.25
N ARG A 3 40.22 -9.99 -11.74
CA ARG A 3 40.86 -11.21 -12.27
C ARG A 3 41.72 -11.83 -11.18
N ALA A 4 41.72 -13.15 -11.11
CA ALA A 4 42.46 -13.89 -10.12
C ALA A 4 42.93 -15.25 -10.64
N THR A 5 44.02 -15.76 -10.09
CA THR A 5 44.50 -17.13 -10.34
C THR A 5 43.74 -18.12 -9.47
N ALA A 6 43.36 -19.27 -10.02
CA ALA A 6 42.60 -20.29 -9.32
C ALA A 6 43.33 -20.80 -8.06
N GLN A 7 42.62 -20.79 -6.92
CA GLN A 7 43.08 -21.31 -5.63
C GLN A 7 41.92 -21.98 -4.88
N PRO A 8 42.18 -22.91 -3.93
CA PRO A 8 41.13 -23.59 -3.18
C PRO A 8 40.16 -22.67 -2.43
N VAL A 9 40.65 -21.52 -1.94
CA VAL A 9 39.85 -20.47 -1.31
C VAL A 9 40.38 -19.12 -1.78
N GLN A 10 39.48 -18.25 -2.21
CA GLN A 10 39.80 -16.89 -2.57
C GLN A 10 38.77 -15.93 -1.98
N VAL A 11 39.25 -15.03 -1.12
CA VAL A 11 38.39 -14.02 -0.48
C VAL A 11 38.29 -12.81 -1.40
N VAL A 12 37.05 -12.43 -1.73
CA VAL A 12 36.77 -11.22 -2.52
C VAL A 12 36.06 -10.23 -1.61
N ILE A 13 36.69 -9.06 -1.43
CA ILE A 13 36.07 -7.90 -0.80
C ILE A 13 35.93 -6.85 -1.89
N ALA A 14 34.69 -6.59 -2.30
CA ALA A 14 34.36 -5.61 -3.30
C ALA A 14 33.23 -4.73 -2.78
N SER A 15 33.32 -3.44 -3.09
CA SER A 15 32.24 -2.47 -2.94
C SER A 15 31.97 -1.83 -4.28
N PHE A 16 30.73 -1.45 -4.51
CA PHE A 16 30.35 -0.57 -5.62
C PHE A 16 29.31 0.42 -5.10
N ASP A 17 29.29 1.60 -5.69
CA ASP A 17 28.38 2.65 -5.26
C ASP A 17 26.93 2.29 -5.64
N ILE A 18 26.04 2.38 -4.65
CA ILE A 18 24.60 2.19 -4.80
C ILE A 18 23.80 3.45 -4.45
N GLY A 19 24.48 4.61 -4.39
CA GLY A 19 23.89 5.92 -4.09
C GLY A 19 22.88 6.39 -5.13
N GLY A 20 22.98 5.94 -6.38
CA GLY A 20 22.01 6.24 -7.46
C GLY A 20 20.94 5.18 -7.69
N LEU A 21 20.97 4.04 -6.98
CA LEU A 21 20.00 2.96 -7.18
C LEU A 21 18.63 3.38 -6.60
N PRO A 22 17.53 3.40 -7.38
CA PRO A 22 16.21 3.77 -6.87
C PRO A 22 15.73 2.95 -5.66
N THR A 23 14.64 3.43 -5.03
CA THR A 23 13.93 2.60 -4.04
C THR A 23 13.32 1.40 -4.75
N GLY A 24 13.56 0.21 -4.21
CA GLY A 24 13.11 -1.02 -4.84
C GLY A 24 13.67 -2.29 -4.22
N ASN A 25 13.24 -3.39 -4.82
CA ASN A 25 13.67 -4.75 -4.48
C ASN A 25 14.79 -5.16 -5.44
N TYR A 26 15.93 -5.58 -4.91
CA TYR A 26 17.12 -5.92 -5.70
C TYR A 26 17.67 -7.28 -5.32
N LEU A 27 18.40 -7.86 -6.27
CA LEU A 27 19.14 -9.09 -6.10
C LEU A 27 20.61 -8.82 -6.40
N LEU A 28 21.45 -8.82 -5.36
CA LEU A 28 22.89 -8.79 -5.52
C LEU A 28 23.35 -10.16 -6.00
N SER A 29 23.92 -10.24 -7.20
CA SER A 29 24.48 -11.49 -7.75
C SER A 29 26.01 -11.40 -7.83
N VAL A 30 26.68 -12.44 -7.35
CA VAL A 30 28.12 -12.64 -7.51
C VAL A 30 28.33 -13.88 -8.36
N GLU A 31 29.00 -13.73 -9.49
CA GLU A 31 29.27 -14.81 -10.44
C GLU A 31 30.78 -15.05 -10.58
N VAL A 32 31.18 -16.31 -10.53
CA VAL A 32 32.52 -16.77 -10.89
C VAL A 32 32.46 -17.29 -12.32
N ARG A 33 33.29 -16.75 -13.20
CA ARG A 33 33.38 -17.18 -14.59
C ARG A 33 34.82 -17.55 -14.93
N ASP A 34 34.99 -18.55 -15.80
CA ASP A 34 36.30 -18.91 -16.34
C ASP A 34 36.78 -17.92 -17.41
N ARG A 35 37.93 -18.22 -18.03
CA ARG A 35 38.56 -17.34 -19.02
C ARG A 35 37.75 -17.29 -20.31
N GLU A 36 37.00 -18.34 -20.60
CA GLU A 36 36.09 -18.51 -21.72
C GLU A 36 34.72 -17.83 -21.46
N GLY A 37 34.50 -17.33 -20.24
CA GLY A 37 33.30 -16.61 -19.82
C GLY A 37 32.17 -17.52 -19.33
N MET A 38 32.41 -18.83 -19.19
CA MET A 38 31.43 -19.79 -18.69
C MET A 38 31.29 -19.67 -17.17
N LEU A 39 30.04 -19.74 -16.71
CA LEU A 39 29.68 -19.63 -15.29
C LEU A 39 30.11 -20.89 -14.52
N GLN A 40 30.96 -20.70 -13.52
CA GLN A 40 31.46 -21.75 -12.62
C GLN A 40 30.71 -21.76 -11.28
N GLY A 41 30.08 -20.64 -10.89
CA GLY A 41 29.26 -20.54 -9.69
C GLY A 41 28.58 -19.18 -9.55
N ARG A 42 27.44 -19.14 -8.86
CA ARG A 42 26.65 -17.93 -8.59
C ARG A 42 26.11 -17.96 -7.17
N ALA A 43 26.20 -16.82 -6.49
CA ALA A 43 25.56 -16.59 -5.20
C ALA A 43 24.70 -15.34 -5.28
N GLU A 44 23.54 -15.36 -4.62
CA GLU A 44 22.58 -14.27 -4.67
C GLU A 44 22.17 -13.84 -3.27
N GLN A 45 22.04 -12.54 -3.06
CA GLN A 45 21.49 -11.97 -1.85
C GLN A 45 20.40 -10.98 -2.21
N PHE A 46 19.18 -11.28 -1.77
CA PHE A 46 18.09 -10.32 -1.85
C PHE A 46 18.33 -9.17 -0.86
N PHE A 47 18.10 -7.94 -1.30
CA PHE A 47 18.05 -6.79 -0.42
C PHE A 47 17.02 -5.78 -0.89
N GLN A 48 16.46 -5.05 0.06
CA GLN A 48 15.59 -3.92 -0.22
C GLN A 48 16.43 -2.66 -0.09
N ARG A 49 16.45 -1.87 -1.16
CA ARG A 49 17.06 -0.56 -1.10
C ARG A 49 15.95 0.44 -0.83
N ASN A 50 15.98 1.03 0.36
CA ASN A 50 15.34 2.32 0.58
C ASN A 50 16.38 3.38 0.25
N ASN A 51 16.50 3.72 -1.03
CA ASN A 51 17.26 4.88 -1.43
C ASN A 51 16.29 6.02 -1.55
N PRO A 52 16.45 7.10 -0.78
CA PRO A 52 15.98 8.37 -1.26
C PRO A 52 16.80 8.67 -2.52
N VAL A 53 16.38 8.13 -3.68
CA VAL A 53 16.30 9.00 -4.84
C VAL A 53 15.40 10.08 -4.32
N ALA A 54 16.09 11.12 -3.89
CA ALA A 54 15.45 12.29 -3.42
C ALA A 54 14.42 12.61 -4.49
N TYR A 55 13.19 12.88 -4.07
CA TYR A 55 12.59 14.09 -4.56
C TYR A 55 13.59 15.22 -4.22
N ASP A 56 14.73 15.27 -4.92
CA ASP A 56 15.68 16.33 -4.77
C ASP A 56 14.89 17.48 -5.31
N LEU A 57 14.49 18.40 -4.45
CA LEU A 57 13.80 19.59 -4.88
C LEU A 57 14.62 20.28 -5.98
N ALA A 58 15.95 20.08 -6.02
CA ALA A 58 16.81 20.49 -7.13
C ALA A 58 16.62 19.68 -8.43
N ASP A 59 16.49 18.35 -8.41
CA ASP A 59 16.16 17.56 -9.63
C ASP A 59 14.69 17.72 -10.04
N MET A 60 13.78 17.85 -9.09
CA MET A 60 12.39 18.23 -9.39
C MET A 60 12.35 19.60 -10.05
N ARG A 61 13.21 20.56 -9.66
CA ARG A 61 13.37 21.88 -10.30
C ARG A 61 13.88 21.77 -11.75
N THR A 62 14.67 20.74 -12.09
CA THR A 62 15.19 20.50 -13.44
C THR A 62 14.24 19.70 -14.34
N VAL A 63 13.26 18.98 -13.78
CA VAL A 63 12.13 18.45 -14.58
C VAL A 63 11.46 19.64 -15.28
N GLN A 64 11.43 19.64 -16.62
CA GLN A 64 10.71 20.65 -17.39
C GLN A 64 9.21 20.48 -17.14
N VAL A 65 8.67 21.31 -16.26
CA VAL A 65 7.22 21.44 -15.96
C VAL A 65 6.57 22.37 -17.00
N GLY A 66 7.00 22.27 -18.25
CA GLY A 66 6.40 23.00 -19.36
C GLY A 66 5.72 21.99 -20.28
N ASN A 67 4.39 22.11 -20.45
CA ASN A 67 3.54 21.21 -21.25
C ASN A 67 3.29 19.82 -20.65
N THR A 68 3.22 19.69 -19.33
CA THR A 68 2.72 18.46 -18.67
C THR A 68 1.22 18.54 -18.42
N PHE A 69 0.56 17.39 -18.19
CA PHE A 69 -0.86 17.38 -17.80
C PHE A 69 -1.11 18.03 -16.43
N ALA A 70 -0.10 18.06 -15.55
CA ALA A 70 -0.18 18.72 -14.25
C ALA A 70 -0.32 20.25 -14.39
N ASP A 71 0.19 20.84 -15.47
CA ASP A 71 0.14 22.28 -15.71
C ASP A 71 -1.29 22.79 -15.98
N ALA A 72 -2.18 21.90 -16.41
CA ALA A 72 -3.60 22.22 -16.58
C ALA A 72 -4.31 22.44 -15.23
N ILE A 73 -3.73 22.01 -14.11
CA ILE A 73 -4.32 22.09 -12.77
C ILE A 73 -3.73 23.30 -12.03
N ASN A 74 -4.43 24.44 -12.10
CA ASN A 74 -3.96 25.70 -11.55
C ASN A 74 -4.59 26.08 -10.20
N ASP A 75 -5.52 25.27 -9.70
CA ASP A 75 -6.15 25.44 -8.40
C ASP A 75 -5.42 24.61 -7.34
N THR A 76 -4.84 25.28 -6.34
CA THR A 76 -4.01 24.66 -5.30
C THR A 76 -4.82 23.64 -4.48
N ASP A 77 -6.05 23.96 -4.11
CA ASP A 77 -6.90 23.09 -3.31
C ASP A 77 -7.26 21.81 -4.07
N THR A 78 -7.61 21.93 -5.36
CA THR A 78 -7.89 20.81 -6.25
C THR A 78 -6.66 19.91 -6.40
N LEU A 79 -5.48 20.50 -6.60
CA LEU A 79 -4.26 19.71 -6.73
C LEU A 79 -3.87 19.04 -5.41
N ALA A 80 -4.03 19.72 -4.28
CA ALA A 80 -3.79 19.15 -2.96
C ALA A 80 -4.72 17.96 -2.71
N GLU A 81 -5.99 18.09 -3.09
CA GLU A 81 -6.97 17.02 -3.02
C GLU A 81 -6.58 15.81 -3.87
N PHE A 82 -6.16 16.03 -5.11
CA PHE A 82 -5.68 14.97 -5.98
C PHE A 82 -4.49 14.27 -5.37
N ILE A 83 -3.51 15.02 -4.85
CA ILE A 83 -2.33 14.45 -4.24
C ILE A 83 -2.66 13.65 -2.97
N ARG A 84 -3.54 14.16 -2.09
CA ARG A 84 -4.03 13.42 -0.91
C ARG A 84 -4.68 12.10 -1.31
N SER A 85 -5.45 12.11 -2.40
CA SER A 85 -6.11 10.90 -2.87
C SER A 85 -5.11 9.81 -3.27
N MET A 86 -3.88 10.14 -3.68
CA MET A 86 -2.83 9.18 -4.07
C MET A 86 -2.19 8.43 -2.89
N ARG A 87 -2.37 8.91 -1.66
CA ARG A 87 -1.76 8.34 -0.44
C ARG A 87 -1.91 6.81 -0.29
N PRO A 88 -3.06 6.18 -0.61
CA PRO A 88 -3.24 4.73 -0.46
C PRO A 88 -2.28 3.90 -1.30
N ILE A 89 -1.97 4.37 -2.52
CA ILE A 89 -1.09 3.70 -3.49
C ILE A 89 0.35 4.24 -3.47
N GLY A 90 0.63 5.21 -2.60
CA GLY A 90 1.98 5.72 -2.39
C GLY A 90 2.87 4.72 -1.65
N ASP A 91 4.16 4.74 -1.93
CA ASP A 91 5.17 4.10 -1.07
C ASP A 91 5.38 4.90 0.24
N ASP A 92 6.23 4.40 1.14
CA ASP A 92 6.45 5.03 2.44
C ASP A 92 7.02 6.45 2.33
N LEU A 93 7.80 6.74 1.29
CA LEU A 93 8.37 8.06 1.03
C LEU A 93 7.30 8.99 0.44
N GLU A 94 6.58 8.55 -0.58
CA GLU A 94 5.49 9.31 -1.20
C GLU A 94 4.43 9.66 -0.18
N ARG A 95 4.03 8.72 0.70
CA ARG A 95 3.11 8.99 1.81
C ARG A 95 3.65 10.05 2.75
N LYS A 96 4.93 9.98 3.10
CA LYS A 96 5.57 10.99 3.95
C LYS A 96 5.57 12.38 3.28
N VAL A 97 5.84 12.45 1.98
CA VAL A 97 5.75 13.72 1.22
C VAL A 97 4.31 14.24 1.23
N ILE A 98 3.32 13.38 0.99
CA ILE A 98 1.90 13.76 1.03
C ILE A 98 1.50 14.29 2.42
N ASP A 99 1.95 13.65 3.49
CA ASP A 99 1.57 13.99 4.86
C ASP A 99 2.29 15.25 5.40
N ASP A 100 3.57 15.40 5.06
CA ASP A 100 4.44 16.44 5.65
C ASP A 100 4.56 17.69 4.76
N ARG A 101 4.52 17.55 3.42
CA ARG A 101 4.89 18.62 2.48
C ARG A 101 3.73 19.28 1.75
N LEU A 102 2.55 18.65 1.72
CA LEU A 102 1.37 19.31 1.17
C LEU A 102 0.93 20.57 1.96
N LYS A 103 1.44 20.76 3.17
CA LYS A 103 1.17 21.94 4.02
C LYS A 103 1.89 23.20 3.55
N ASP A 104 2.91 23.05 2.71
CA ASP A 104 3.71 24.17 2.22
C ASP A 104 2.96 24.94 1.10
N GLU A 105 1.90 24.35 0.53
CA GLU A 105 0.99 24.94 -0.49
C GLU A 105 1.71 25.54 -1.74
N ASP A 106 2.94 25.10 -2.00
CA ASP A 106 3.71 25.48 -3.20
C ASP A 106 3.17 24.74 -4.43
N LEU A 107 2.40 25.47 -5.26
CA LEU A 107 1.75 24.95 -6.46
C LEU A 107 2.73 24.30 -7.44
N ASP A 108 3.92 24.90 -7.65
CA ASP A 108 4.91 24.37 -8.60
C ASP A 108 5.51 23.07 -8.07
N LEU A 109 5.78 22.99 -6.77
CA LEU A 109 6.25 21.77 -6.14
C LEU A 109 5.19 20.66 -6.18
N MET A 110 3.93 21.02 -5.93
CA MET A 110 2.81 20.08 -6.01
C MET A 110 2.63 19.53 -7.43
N LYS A 111 2.72 20.39 -8.46
CA LYS A 111 2.67 19.95 -9.87
C LYS A 111 3.80 18.99 -10.20
N ARG A 112 5.03 19.30 -9.76
CA ARG A 112 6.20 18.42 -9.93
C ARG A 112 6.00 17.07 -9.24
N PHE A 113 5.52 17.07 -8.00
CA PHE A 113 5.27 15.83 -7.26
C PHE A 113 4.20 14.99 -7.94
N PHE A 114 3.07 15.61 -8.27
CA PHE A 114 1.95 14.96 -8.92
C PHE A 114 2.36 14.35 -10.26
N TYR A 115 3.07 15.09 -11.12
CA TYR A 115 3.58 14.58 -12.38
C TYR A 115 4.55 13.41 -12.17
N SER A 116 5.56 13.57 -11.31
CA SER A 116 6.58 12.55 -11.07
C SER A 116 6.00 11.25 -10.50
N PHE A 117 5.00 11.35 -9.61
CA PHE A 117 4.29 10.21 -9.05
C PHE A 117 3.69 9.30 -10.14
N TRP A 118 3.06 9.91 -11.15
CA TRP A 118 2.45 9.21 -12.27
C TRP A 118 3.46 8.80 -13.34
N TYR A 119 4.47 9.63 -13.61
CA TYR A 119 5.55 9.32 -14.55
C TYR A 119 6.34 8.09 -14.12
N ASN A 120 6.63 7.95 -12.82
CA ASN A 120 7.33 6.77 -12.29
C ASN A 120 6.51 5.47 -12.45
N ARG A 121 5.19 5.57 -12.50
CA ARG A 121 4.27 4.44 -12.70
C ARG A 121 4.01 4.15 -14.17
N ASN A 122 3.96 5.18 -15.00
CA ASN A 122 3.80 5.07 -16.45
C ASN A 122 4.54 6.22 -17.15
N ALA A 123 5.79 5.96 -17.57
CA ALA A 123 6.61 6.94 -18.26
C ALA A 123 6.12 7.25 -19.69
N VAL A 124 5.29 6.38 -20.28
CA VAL A 124 4.76 6.53 -21.64
C VAL A 124 3.56 7.47 -21.65
N ASP A 125 2.62 7.27 -20.73
CA ASP A 125 1.41 8.09 -20.60
C ASP A 125 1.01 8.29 -19.13
N PRO A 126 1.66 9.23 -18.42
CA PRO A 126 1.36 9.54 -17.02
C PRO A 126 -0.08 10.04 -16.82
N ALA A 127 -0.60 10.79 -17.80
CA ALA A 127 -1.93 11.39 -17.72
C ALA A 127 -3.03 10.32 -17.74
N SER A 128 -2.91 9.33 -18.63
CA SER A 128 -3.84 8.20 -18.66
C SER A 128 -3.82 7.35 -17.39
N ALA A 129 -2.63 7.21 -16.77
CA ALA A 129 -2.50 6.51 -15.50
C ALA A 129 -3.24 7.25 -14.36
N TRP A 130 -3.07 8.57 -14.28
CA TRP A 130 -3.85 9.41 -13.37
C TRP A 130 -5.35 9.31 -13.64
N ASP A 131 -5.78 9.49 -14.88
CA ASP A 131 -7.21 9.48 -15.24
C ASP A 131 -7.87 8.15 -14.87
N SER A 132 -7.18 7.04 -15.11
CA SER A 132 -7.66 5.70 -14.74
C SER A 132 -7.80 5.56 -13.23
N TYR A 133 -6.81 6.02 -12.47
CA TYR A 133 -6.84 6.01 -11.02
C TYR A 133 -7.92 6.93 -10.43
N TYR A 134 -8.04 8.15 -10.95
CA TYR A 134 -9.01 9.13 -10.46
C TYR A 134 -10.45 8.64 -10.62
N ARG A 135 -10.74 7.86 -11.68
CA ARG A 135 -12.04 7.18 -11.82
C ARG A 135 -12.31 6.21 -10.67
N GLU A 136 -11.30 5.49 -10.18
CA GLU A 136 -11.43 4.63 -9.00
C GLU A 136 -11.60 5.45 -7.72
N VAL A 137 -10.88 6.57 -7.57
CA VAL A 137 -11.08 7.51 -6.44
C VAL A 137 -12.52 8.02 -6.39
N VAL A 138 -13.10 8.40 -7.54
CA VAL A 138 -14.50 8.85 -7.62
C VAL A 138 -15.47 7.73 -7.19
N LYS A 139 -15.24 6.48 -7.63
CA LYS A 139 -16.05 5.33 -7.21
C LYS A 139 -15.93 5.10 -5.70
N VAL A 140 -14.71 5.11 -5.18
CA VAL A 140 -14.40 4.90 -3.76
C VAL A 140 -15.02 5.99 -2.89
N ASN A 141 -14.94 7.26 -3.30
CA ASN A 141 -15.62 8.37 -2.63
C ASN A 141 -17.14 8.17 -2.57
N LYS A 142 -17.75 7.64 -3.64
CA LYS A 142 -19.18 7.35 -3.66
C LYS A 142 -19.56 6.15 -2.79
N LEU A 143 -18.75 5.10 -2.78
CA LEU A 143 -19.05 3.84 -2.09
C LEU A 143 -18.77 3.92 -0.58
N TYR A 144 -17.68 4.59 -0.19
CA TYR A 144 -17.16 4.55 1.18
C TYR A 144 -17.04 5.93 1.83
N GLY A 145 -17.38 7.01 1.12
CA GLY A 145 -17.42 8.34 1.71
C GLY A 145 -18.41 8.43 2.86
N THR A 146 -18.02 9.16 3.90
CA THR A 146 -18.86 9.46 5.06
C THR A 146 -19.14 10.96 5.14
N ARG A 147 -19.90 11.38 6.16
CA ARG A 147 -20.17 12.82 6.37
C ARG A 147 -18.92 13.61 6.76
N ILE A 148 -17.90 12.93 7.28
CA ILE A 148 -16.69 13.54 7.86
C ILE A 148 -15.40 13.16 7.15
N LYS A 149 -15.40 12.09 6.34
CA LYS A 149 -14.23 11.60 5.59
C LYS A 149 -14.61 11.31 4.15
N LYS A 150 -13.71 11.63 3.23
CA LYS A 150 -13.82 11.18 1.83
C LYS A 150 -13.52 9.70 1.76
N GLY A 151 -14.05 9.02 0.74
CA GLY A 151 -13.90 7.57 0.63
C GLY A 151 -12.45 7.12 0.60
N TYR A 152 -11.56 7.83 -0.11
CA TYR A 152 -10.13 7.49 -0.15
C TYR A 152 -9.42 7.60 1.21
N GLU A 153 -10.02 8.32 2.18
CA GLU A 153 -9.49 8.47 3.53
C GLU A 153 -9.95 7.33 4.46
N THR A 154 -11.09 6.70 4.15
CA THR A 154 -11.61 5.56 4.92
C THR A 154 -10.78 4.31 4.70
N ASP A 155 -10.70 3.43 5.70
CA ASP A 155 -9.91 2.20 5.59
C ASP A 155 -10.42 1.29 4.46
N ARG A 156 -11.76 1.22 4.28
CA ARG A 156 -12.38 0.51 3.15
C ARG A 156 -11.93 1.07 1.81
N GLY A 157 -11.93 2.39 1.66
CA GLY A 157 -11.48 3.03 0.43
C GLY A 157 -9.97 2.91 0.21
N GLN A 158 -9.16 2.97 1.26
CA GLN A 158 -7.72 2.74 1.17
C GLN A 158 -7.41 1.31 0.68
N VAL A 159 -8.05 0.29 1.26
CA VAL A 159 -7.91 -1.11 0.83
C VAL A 159 -8.40 -1.27 -0.62
N HIS A 160 -9.53 -0.67 -0.99
CA HIS A 160 -10.06 -0.72 -2.36
C HIS A 160 -9.10 -0.08 -3.37
N LEU A 161 -8.53 1.09 -3.08
CA LEU A 161 -7.59 1.76 -3.99
C LEU A 161 -6.27 1.02 -4.11
N LYS A 162 -5.81 0.38 -3.03
CA LYS A 162 -4.54 -0.36 -2.98
C LYS A 162 -4.60 -1.72 -3.66
N TYR A 163 -5.72 -2.43 -3.54
CA TYR A 163 -5.87 -3.82 -4.01
C TYR A 163 -6.91 -4.01 -5.11
N GLY A 164 -7.66 -2.96 -5.46
CA GLY A 164 -8.82 -3.03 -6.35
C GLY A 164 -10.12 -3.38 -5.61
N PRO A 165 -11.22 -3.62 -6.33
CA PRO A 165 -12.47 -4.05 -5.72
C PRO A 165 -12.33 -5.47 -5.12
N PRO A 166 -12.96 -5.75 -3.97
CA PRO A 166 -12.99 -7.09 -3.40
C PRO A 166 -13.77 -8.05 -4.30
N ASN A 167 -13.39 -9.34 -4.28
CA ASN A 167 -14.09 -10.38 -5.02
C ASN A 167 -15.42 -10.76 -4.37
N SER A 168 -15.43 -10.85 -3.04
CA SER A 168 -16.66 -11.02 -2.26
C SER A 168 -16.63 -10.18 -0.99
N ILE A 169 -17.83 -9.83 -0.53
CA ILE A 169 -18.06 -9.07 0.70
C ILE A 169 -19.11 -9.82 1.51
N MET A 170 -18.72 -10.31 2.69
CA MET A 170 -19.65 -10.77 3.71
C MET A 170 -20.02 -9.58 4.59
N ASP A 171 -21.21 -9.02 4.37
CA ASP A 171 -21.72 -7.86 5.10
C ASP A 171 -22.68 -8.29 6.22
N ARG A 172 -22.41 -7.84 7.45
CA ARG A 172 -23.19 -8.16 8.65
C ARG A 172 -23.54 -6.86 9.37
N PRO A 173 -24.55 -6.11 8.88
CA PRO A 173 -24.93 -4.83 9.46
C PRO A 173 -25.68 -4.97 10.80
N ASN A 174 -26.38 -6.08 11.01
CA ASN A 174 -27.30 -6.27 12.14
C ASN A 174 -27.19 -7.69 12.73
N GLU A 175 -26.04 -8.02 13.34
CA GLU A 175 -25.88 -9.26 14.11
C GLU A 175 -26.10 -8.95 15.60
N MET A 176 -26.89 -9.76 16.32
CA MET A 176 -27.42 -9.39 17.65
C MET A 176 -26.33 -9.10 18.70
N ASP A 177 -25.25 -9.90 18.70
CA ASP A 177 -24.19 -9.83 19.71
C ASP A 177 -22.88 -9.25 19.18
N ALA A 178 -22.90 -8.64 17.98
CA ALA A 178 -21.71 -8.06 17.36
C ALA A 178 -21.93 -6.62 16.87
N TYR A 179 -20.85 -5.83 16.87
CA TYR A 179 -20.79 -4.61 16.08
C TYR A 179 -20.96 -4.92 14.59
N PRO A 180 -21.56 -4.03 13.80
CA PRO A 180 -21.65 -4.23 12.35
C PRO A 180 -20.25 -4.44 11.76
N TYR A 181 -20.10 -5.44 10.88
CA TYR A 181 -18.80 -5.77 10.31
C TYR A 181 -18.90 -6.24 8.86
N GLN A 182 -17.78 -6.12 8.15
CA GLN A 182 -17.60 -6.59 6.79
C GLN A 182 -16.33 -7.42 6.70
N ILE A 183 -16.43 -8.57 6.04
CA ILE A 183 -15.27 -9.37 5.67
C ILE A 183 -15.14 -9.31 4.16
N TRP A 184 -14.06 -8.71 3.69
CA TRP A 184 -13.74 -8.61 2.28
C TRP A 184 -12.74 -9.69 1.91
N HIS A 185 -12.96 -10.32 0.76
CA HIS A 185 -12.08 -11.36 0.24
C HIS A 185 -11.52 -10.99 -1.12
N TYR A 186 -10.23 -11.26 -1.30
CA TYR A 186 -9.49 -11.10 -2.54
C TYR A 186 -8.86 -12.42 -2.92
N TYR A 187 -9.25 -12.99 -4.06
CA TYR A 187 -8.53 -14.12 -4.64
C TYR A 187 -7.10 -13.73 -4.97
N LYS A 188 -6.89 -12.49 -5.43
CA LYS A 188 -5.58 -11.90 -5.71
C LYS A 188 -5.52 -10.44 -5.26
N ALA A 189 -4.67 -10.14 -4.30
CA ALA A 189 -4.32 -8.81 -3.83
C ALA A 189 -2.86 -8.52 -4.21
N GLY A 190 -2.65 -7.91 -5.38
CA GLY A 190 -1.32 -7.74 -5.96
C GLY A 190 -0.63 -9.08 -6.25
N GLN A 191 0.49 -9.34 -5.56
CA GLN A 191 1.24 -10.61 -5.66
C GLN A 191 0.75 -11.69 -4.68
N TYR A 192 -0.14 -11.35 -3.76
CA TYR A 192 -0.60 -12.26 -2.73
C TYR A 192 -1.95 -12.86 -3.11
N ASN A 193 -2.09 -14.16 -2.89
CA ASN A 193 -3.33 -14.87 -3.14
C ASN A 193 -4.13 -15.03 -1.84
N ASN A 194 -5.44 -15.17 -2.00
CA ASN A 194 -6.39 -15.55 -0.94
C ASN A 194 -6.23 -14.69 0.32
N ARG A 195 -6.50 -13.38 0.19
CA ARG A 195 -6.38 -12.42 1.29
C ARG A 195 -7.73 -11.91 1.77
N ARG A 196 -7.81 -11.62 3.05
CA ARG A 196 -9.01 -11.23 3.77
C ARG A 196 -8.75 -9.96 4.57
N PHE A 197 -9.79 -9.15 4.67
CA PHE A 197 -9.78 -7.90 5.42
C PHE A 197 -11.08 -7.84 6.23
N VAL A 198 -10.96 -7.59 7.51
CA VAL A 198 -12.07 -7.48 8.45
C VAL A 198 -12.20 -6.03 8.85
N PHE A 199 -13.34 -5.44 8.51
CA PHE A 199 -13.71 -4.11 8.92
C PHE A 199 -14.88 -4.16 9.90
N TYR A 200 -14.92 -3.23 10.84
CA TYR A 200 -16.06 -3.10 11.75
C TYR A 200 -16.44 -1.64 11.94
N LEU A 201 -17.67 -1.42 12.37
CA LEU A 201 -18.22 -0.10 12.63
C LEU A 201 -18.37 0.08 14.15
N PRO A 202 -17.44 0.78 14.82
CA PRO A 202 -17.51 0.99 16.27
C PRO A 202 -18.67 1.91 16.66
N ASP A 203 -19.02 2.88 15.82
CA ASP A 203 -20.10 3.83 16.04
C ASP A 203 -21.20 3.71 14.98
N LEU A 204 -22.47 3.66 15.40
CA LEU A 204 -23.59 3.41 14.48
C LEU A 204 -23.99 4.63 13.63
N VAL A 205 -23.23 5.72 13.65
CA VAL A 205 -23.64 7.02 13.08
C VAL A 205 -22.77 7.41 11.88
N SER A 206 -21.47 7.13 11.93
CA SER A 206 -20.49 7.60 10.95
C SER A 206 -20.53 6.84 9.64
N ASN A 207 -20.91 5.55 9.67
CA ASN A 207 -20.68 4.58 8.60
C ASN A 207 -19.18 4.46 8.21
N ASP A 208 -18.28 4.83 9.12
CA ASP A 208 -16.82 4.76 8.98
C ASP A 208 -16.33 3.42 9.52
N TYR A 209 -16.21 2.44 8.62
CA TYR A 209 -15.73 1.10 8.98
C TYR A 209 -14.20 1.10 9.07
N GLU A 210 -13.68 0.72 10.24
CA GLU A 210 -12.26 0.64 10.54
C GLU A 210 -11.71 -0.76 10.24
N LEU A 211 -10.51 -0.84 9.68
CA LEU A 211 -9.80 -2.10 9.44
C LEU A 211 -9.20 -2.60 10.76
N ILE A 212 -9.71 -3.72 11.26
CA ILE A 212 -9.23 -4.32 12.52
C ILE A 212 -8.34 -5.54 12.31
N HIS A 213 -8.46 -6.22 11.18
CA HIS A 213 -7.62 -7.38 10.88
C HIS A 213 -7.50 -7.64 9.39
N SER A 214 -6.33 -8.12 8.98
CA SER A 214 -6.08 -8.67 7.67
C SER A 214 -5.02 -9.76 7.75
N ASP A 215 -5.11 -10.74 6.86
CA ASP A 215 -4.03 -11.69 6.61
C ASP A 215 -2.98 -11.14 5.62
N MET A 216 -3.16 -9.93 5.09
CA MET A 216 -2.23 -9.25 4.19
C MET A 216 -0.99 -8.76 4.95
N ARG A 217 0.19 -8.97 4.35
CA ARG A 217 1.45 -8.53 4.97
C ARG A 217 1.57 -7.01 4.90
N GLY A 218 1.91 -6.40 6.04
CA GLY A 218 2.06 -4.94 6.17
C GLY A 218 0.76 -4.21 6.50
N GLU A 219 -0.35 -4.93 6.64
CA GLU A 219 -1.63 -4.41 7.15
C GLU A 219 -1.81 -4.74 8.63
N VAL A 220 -2.86 -4.21 9.24
CA VAL A 220 -3.22 -4.50 10.65
C VAL A 220 -3.48 -6.00 10.81
N GLN A 221 -2.71 -6.67 11.66
CA GLN A 221 -2.92 -8.09 11.99
C GLN A 221 -3.33 -8.24 13.44
N ASN A 222 -4.64 -8.34 13.68
CA ASN A 222 -5.17 -8.59 15.01
C ASN A 222 -5.91 -9.94 15.11
N PRO A 223 -5.32 -10.99 15.70
CA PRO A 223 -6.00 -12.28 15.83
C PRO A 223 -7.21 -12.23 16.78
N ARG A 224 -7.40 -11.14 17.54
CA ARG A 224 -8.56 -10.94 18.44
C ARG A 224 -9.71 -10.19 17.77
N TRP A 225 -9.71 -10.04 16.45
CA TRP A 225 -10.75 -9.27 15.75
C TRP A 225 -12.18 -9.77 16.07
N ASN A 226 -12.37 -11.08 16.20
CA ASN A 226 -13.69 -11.65 16.53
C ASN A 226 -14.13 -11.25 17.94
N GLN A 227 -13.19 -11.18 18.89
CA GLN A 227 -13.46 -10.64 20.23
C GLN A 227 -13.80 -9.14 20.19
N ILE A 228 -13.15 -8.35 19.31
CA ILE A 228 -13.41 -6.92 19.15
C ILE A 228 -14.85 -6.67 18.71
N ILE A 229 -15.30 -7.35 17.64
CA ILE A 229 -16.66 -7.17 17.16
C ILE A 229 -17.70 -7.65 18.19
N HIS A 230 -17.36 -8.55 19.11
CA HIS A 230 -18.25 -9.02 20.18
C HIS A 230 -18.00 -8.36 21.55
N SER A 231 -17.21 -7.29 21.61
CA SER A 231 -16.72 -6.71 22.88
C SER A 231 -17.82 -6.14 23.80
N ARG A 232 -19.05 -5.96 23.31
CA ARG A 232 -20.21 -5.61 24.17
C ARG A 232 -20.57 -6.72 25.16
N ASN A 233 -20.40 -7.97 24.75
CA ASN A 233 -20.86 -9.15 25.48
C ASN A 233 -19.69 -10.08 25.88
N VAL A 234 -18.51 -9.89 25.29
CA VAL A 234 -17.31 -10.70 25.54
C VAL A 234 -16.27 -9.85 26.28
N PRO A 235 -15.98 -10.13 27.56
CA PRO A 235 -14.98 -9.39 28.31
C PRO A 235 -13.56 -9.68 27.79
N MET A 236 -12.77 -8.62 27.55
CA MET A 236 -11.37 -8.71 27.10
C MET A 236 -10.39 -8.70 28.29
N ASN A 237 -10.54 -9.68 29.18
CA ASN A 237 -9.79 -9.66 30.45
C ASN A 237 -8.34 -10.15 30.32
N ASN A 238 -8.00 -10.91 29.26
CA ASN A 238 -6.68 -11.49 29.06
C ASN A 238 -6.01 -11.04 27.74
N VAL A 239 -4.69 -11.16 27.71
CA VAL A 239 -3.84 -10.91 26.52
C VAL A 239 -3.83 -12.12 25.57
N ASP A 240 -4.50 -13.21 25.92
CA ASP A 240 -4.59 -14.38 25.06
C ASP A 240 -5.79 -14.31 24.13
N VAL A 241 -5.62 -14.81 22.90
CA VAL A 241 -6.73 -14.99 21.95
C VAL A 241 -7.65 -16.06 22.52
N SER A 242 -8.93 -15.73 22.72
CA SER A 242 -9.93 -16.70 23.18
C SER A 242 -11.09 -16.76 22.19
N PRO A 243 -11.62 -17.96 21.89
CA PRO A 243 -12.75 -18.10 20.99
C PRO A 243 -13.99 -17.42 21.56
N VAL A 244 -14.78 -16.80 20.69
CA VAL A 244 -16.08 -16.25 21.06
C VAL A 244 -17.11 -17.38 20.97
N ASN A 245 -17.42 -17.99 22.12
CA ASN A 245 -18.32 -19.14 22.23
C ASN A 245 -19.82 -18.75 22.13
N SER A 246 -20.17 -17.90 21.16
CA SER A 246 -21.55 -17.57 20.79
C SER A 246 -21.83 -18.04 19.36
N GLN A 247 -23.11 -18.19 19.00
CA GLN A 247 -23.47 -18.57 17.62
C GLN A 247 -22.99 -17.52 16.60
N SER A 248 -23.04 -16.24 16.96
CA SER A 248 -22.56 -15.14 16.11
C SER A 248 -21.03 -15.15 15.98
N GLY A 249 -20.31 -15.48 17.05
CA GLY A 249 -18.85 -15.62 17.07
C GLY A 249 -18.37 -16.74 16.16
N ILE A 250 -18.97 -17.93 16.29
CA ILE A 250 -18.65 -19.09 15.43
C ILE A 250 -18.96 -18.78 13.97
N ARG A 251 -20.10 -18.12 13.68
CA ARG A 251 -20.45 -17.71 12.31
C ARG A 251 -19.48 -16.69 11.74
N ALA A 252 -19.00 -15.74 12.54
CA ALA A 252 -18.01 -14.76 12.09
C ALA A 252 -16.72 -15.45 11.64
N ASP A 253 -16.22 -16.42 12.42
CA ASP A 253 -15.06 -17.24 12.04
C ASP A 253 -15.34 -18.07 10.78
N GLU A 254 -16.54 -18.64 10.65
CA GLU A 254 -16.95 -19.35 9.43
C GLU A 254 -16.94 -18.44 8.20
N PHE A 255 -17.48 -17.22 8.30
CA PHE A 255 -17.44 -16.24 7.20
C PHE A 255 -16.02 -15.79 6.87
N TYR A 256 -15.14 -15.75 7.87
CA TYR A 256 -13.73 -15.44 7.67
C TYR A 256 -13.00 -16.58 6.96
N GLU A 257 -13.21 -17.83 7.34
CA GLU A 257 -12.54 -18.99 6.73
C GLU A 257 -13.14 -19.40 5.37
N MET A 258 -14.44 -19.16 5.19
CA MET A 258 -15.18 -19.52 3.98
C MET A 258 -15.99 -18.33 3.45
N PRO A 259 -15.31 -17.25 3.01
CA PRO A 259 -16.00 -16.12 2.39
C PRO A 259 -16.68 -16.60 1.10
N ARG A 260 -17.99 -16.38 1.00
CA ARG A 260 -18.82 -16.76 -0.15
C ARG A 260 -19.11 -15.58 -1.06
#